data_AF-A0A542FR39-F1
#
_entry.id   AF-A0A542FR39-F1
#
_cell.length_a   1.000
_cell.length_b   1.000
_cell.length_c   1.000
_cell.angle_alpha   90.00
_cell.angle_beta   90.00
_cell.angle_gamma   90.00
#
_symmetry.space_group_name_H-M   'P 1'
#
loop_
_entity.id
_entity.type
_entity.pdbx_description
1 polymer ?
#
loop_
_entity_poly.entity_id
_entity_poly.type
_entity_poly.pdbx_seq_one_letter_code
_entity_poly.pdbx_strand_id
1 'polypeptide(L)' 'MTAVAGMLGIGSPETIRTWIRRREVDAGDRAGVTTDAQAEIKKLKRENAELRRANEILKAASTFFAAELDRPHLR' A
#
# COMPACT_ATOMS: atom_id res chain seq x y z
N MET A 1 7.10 11.37 31.78
CA MET A 1 7.58 10.47 30.71
C MET A 1 9.05 10.11 30.84
N THR A 2 9.94 11.02 31.24
CA THR A 2 11.39 10.72 31.42
C THR A 2 11.68 9.62 32.43
N ALA A 3 11.01 9.60 33.58
CA ALA A 3 11.14 8.52 34.57
C ALA A 3 10.69 7.16 34.01
N VAL A 4 9.56 7.13 33.29
CA VAL A 4 9.04 5.92 32.64
C VAL A 4 9.98 5.45 31.53
N ALA A 5 10.55 6.37 30.74
CA ALA A 5 11.55 6.06 29.74
C ALA A 5 12.82 5.45 30.35
N GLY A 6 13.32 6.02 31.45
CA GLY A 6 14.43 5.47 32.21
C GLY A 6 14.15 4.07 32.78
N MET A 7 12.97 3.84 33.35
CA MET A 7 12.57 2.52 33.86
C MET A 7 12.43 1.45 32.77
N LEU A 8 12.01 1.85 31.56
CA LEU A 8 11.85 0.94 30.42
C LEU A 8 13.12 0.80 29.56
N GLY A 9 14.22 1.47 29.93
CA GLY A 9 15.45 1.51 29.14
C GLY A 9 15.28 2.20 27.77
N ILE A 10 14.25 3.02 27.60
CA ILE A 10 13.96 3.73 26.35
C ILE A 10 14.75 5.04 26.36
N GLY A 11 15.66 5.19 25.39
CA GLY A 11 16.61 6.32 25.34
C GLY A 11 15.99 7.70 25.15
N SER A 12 14.73 7.81 24.70
CA SER A 12 14.03 9.09 24.58
C SER A 12 12.56 9.00 25.02
N PRO A 13 12.08 9.92 25.87
CA PRO A 13 10.66 10.08 26.20
C PRO A 13 9.77 10.33 24.96
N GLU A 14 10.34 10.84 23.87
CA GLU A 14 9.61 11.10 22.61
C GLU A 14 9.20 9.81 21.90
N THR A 15 9.97 8.72 22.09
CA THR A 15 9.64 7.39 21.55
C THR A 15 8.33 6.90 22.16
N ILE A 16 8.22 7.00 23.49
CA ILE A 16 7.00 6.64 24.23
C ILE A 16 5.82 7.52 23.77
N ARG A 17 6.05 8.84 23.62
CA ARG A 17 5.01 9.76 23.13
C ARG A 17 4.48 9.35 21.76
N THR A 18 5.37 8.95 20.87
CA THR A 18 5.02 8.51 19.52
C THR A 18 4.22 7.21 19.54
N TRP A 19 4.61 6.25 20.38
CA TRP A 19 3.87 5.00 20.55
C TRP A 19 2.48 5.22 21.12
N ILE A 20 2.34 6.07 22.15
CA ILE A 20 1.03 6.44 22.70
C ILE A 20 0.16 7.06 21.61
N ARG A 21 0.69 8.04 20.86
CA ARG A 21 -0.06 8.67 19.78
C ARG A 21 -0.50 7.66 18.72
N ARG A 22 0.36 6.71 18.35
CA ARG A 22 0.01 5.65 17.39
C ARG A 22 -1.11 4.76 17.95
N ARG A 23 -1.03 4.38 19.22
CA ARG A 23 -2.05 3.60 19.92
C ARG A 23 -3.38 4.33 20.01
N GLU A 24 -3.38 5.64 20.27
CA GLU A 24 -4.60 6.47 20.25
C GLU A 24 -5.25 6.49 18.87
N VAL A 25 -4.44 6.55 17.80
CA VAL A 25 -4.94 6.48 16.42
C VAL A 25 -5.52 5.09 16.13
N ASP A 26 -4.81 4.03 16.49
CA ASP A 26 -5.25 2.64 16.28
C ASP A 26 -6.51 2.29 17.10
N ALA A 27 -6.70 2.93 18.26
CA ALA A 27 -7.90 2.78 19.10
C ALA A 27 -9.07 3.67 18.66
N GLY A 28 -8.86 4.62 17.74
CA GLY A 28 -9.87 5.58 17.31
C GLY A 28 -10.07 6.79 18.25
N ASP A 29 -9.28 6.88 19.32
CA ASP A 29 -9.28 8.02 20.26
C ASP A 29 -8.71 9.30 19.62
N ARG A 30 -7.93 9.16 18.54
CA ARG A 30 -7.32 10.26 17.80
C ARG A 30 -7.49 10.06 16.30
N ALA A 31 -7.77 11.14 15.59
CA ALA A 31 -7.81 11.14 14.13
C ALA A 31 -6.44 10.74 13.54
N GLY A 32 -6.46 9.83 12.57
CA GLY A 32 -5.29 9.35 11.85
C GLY A 32 -5.60 8.10 11.04
N VAL A 33 -4.64 7.66 10.24
CA VAL A 33 -4.74 6.37 9.54
C VAL A 33 -4.21 5.29 10.47
N THR A 34 -5.04 4.31 10.78
CA THR A 34 -4.64 3.17 11.61
C THR A 34 -3.57 2.35 10.92
N THR A 35 -2.78 1.65 11.72
CA THR A 35 -1.71 0.76 11.24
C THR A 35 -2.27 -0.33 10.32
N ASP A 36 -3.47 -0.85 10.63
CA ASP A 36 -4.19 -1.81 9.78
C ASP A 36 -4.60 -1.20 8.43
N ALA A 37 -5.23 -0.02 8.45
CA ALA A 37 -5.62 0.68 7.23
C ALA A 37 -4.40 1.01 6.35
N GLN A 38 -3.26 1.38 6.97
CA GLN A 38 -2.00 1.59 6.23
C GLN A 38 -1.51 0.30 5.55
N ALA A 39 -1.61 -0.85 6.23
CA ALA A 39 -1.23 -2.14 5.68
C ALA A 39 -2.13 -2.53 4.49
N GLU A 40 -3.44 -2.36 4.63
CA GLU A 40 -4.38 -2.67 3.55
C GLU A 40 -4.21 -1.73 2.36
N ILE A 41 -4.02 -0.42 2.57
CA ILE A 41 -3.71 0.52 1.50
C ILE A 41 -2.46 0.08 0.72
N LYS A 42 -1.41 -0.38 1.42
CA LYS A 42 -0.18 -0.86 0.77
C LYS A 42 -0.44 -2.11 -0.06
N LYS A 43 -1.22 -3.07 0.46
CA LYS A 43 -1.60 -4.29 -0.24
C LYS A 43 -2.43 -3.97 -1.50
N LEU A 44 -3.46 -3.14 -1.37
CA LEU A 44 -4.32 -2.73 -2.47
C LEU A 44 -3.54 -1.96 -3.55
N LYS A 45 -2.60 -1.08 -3.16
CA LYS A 45 -1.73 -0.39 -4.13
C LYS A 45 -0.88 -1.36 -4.94
N ARG A 46 -0.36 -2.41 -4.31
CA ARG A 46 0.41 -3.45 -4.99
C ARG A 46 -0.47 -4.24 -5.96
N GLU A 47 -1.61 -4.72 -5.49
CA GLU A 47 -2.55 -5.47 -6.33
C GLU A 47 -3.02 -4.65 -7.52
N ASN A 48 -3.37 -3.37 -7.32
CA ASN A 48 -3.78 -2.48 -8.41
C ASN A 48 -2.66 -2.28 -9.45
N ALA A 49 -1.41 -2.19 -9.02
CA ALA A 49 -0.27 -2.07 -9.94
C ALA A 49 -0.09 -3.36 -10.77
N GLU A 50 -0.25 -4.53 -10.15
CA GLU A 50 -0.17 -5.82 -10.85
C GLU A 50 -1.33 -5.98 -11.85
N LEU A 51 -2.56 -5.64 -11.44
CA LEU A 51 -3.74 -5.68 -12.33
C LEU A 51 -3.60 -4.71 -13.50
N ARG A 52 -3.09 -3.50 -13.28
CA ARG A 52 -2.82 -2.54 -14.36
C ARG A 52 -1.80 -3.11 -15.34
N ARG A 53 -0.71 -3.70 -14.85
CA ARG A 53 0.30 -4.34 -15.72
C ARG A 53 -0.30 -5.48 -16.55
N ALA A 54 -1.11 -6.34 -15.93
CA ALA A 54 -1.78 -7.43 -16.64
C ALA A 54 -2.74 -6.90 -17.72
N ASN A 55 -3.53 -5.88 -17.40
CA ASN A 55 -4.44 -5.26 -18.36
C ASN A 55 -3.69 -4.67 -19.57
N GLU A 56 -2.54 -4.03 -19.37
CA GLU A 56 -1.76 -3.49 -20.49
C GLU A 56 -1.19 -4.60 -21.39
N ILE A 57 -0.76 -5.73 -20.83
CA ILE A 57 -0.35 -6.90 -21.62
C ILE A 57 -1.52 -7.44 -22.44
N LEU A 58 -2.70 -7.59 -21.83
CA LEU A 58 -3.89 -8.10 -22.51
C LEU A 58 -4.35 -7.17 -23.64
N LYS A 59 -4.30 -5.86 -23.43
CA LYS A 59 -4.59 -4.88 -24.48
C LYS A 59 -3.60 -5.00 -25.63
N ALA A 60 -2.29 -5.07 -25.33
CA ALA A 60 -1.25 -5.20 -26.35
C ALA A 60 -1.42 -6.50 -27.18
N ALA A 61 -1.75 -7.61 -26.52
CA ALA A 61 -2.06 -8.87 -27.19
C ALA A 61 -3.31 -8.73 -28.09
N SER A 62 -4.37 -8.11 -27.57
CA SER A 62 -5.61 -7.89 -28.33
C SER A 62 -5.37 -7.04 -29.58
N THR A 63 -4.58 -5.97 -29.47
CA THR A 63 -4.21 -5.13 -30.62
C THR A 63 -3.35 -5.89 -31.63
N PHE A 64 -2.43 -6.73 -31.16
CA PHE A 64 -1.59 -7.56 -32.02
C PHE A 64 -2.43 -8.54 -32.84
N PHE A 65 -3.33 -9.29 -32.20
CA PHE A 65 -4.20 -10.24 -32.89
C PHE A 65 -5.22 -9.56 -33.82
N ALA A 66 -5.77 -8.41 -33.44
CA ALA A 66 -6.65 -7.65 -34.32
C ALA A 66 -5.93 -7.22 -35.61
N ALA A 67 -4.67 -6.79 -35.51
CA ALA A 67 -3.87 -6.42 -36.68
C ALA A 67 -3.49 -7.62 -37.56
N GLU A 68 -3.32 -8.82 -36.98
CA GLU A 68 -3.09 -10.05 -37.74
C GLU A 68 -4.33 -10.47 -38.53
N LEU A 69 -5.52 -10.35 -37.95
CA LEU A 69 -6.80 -10.68 -38.58
C LEU A 69 -7.19 -9.74 -39.74
N ASP A 70 -6.79 -8.47 -39.66
CA ASP A 70 -7.08 -7.47 -40.71
C ASP A 70 -6.19 -7.62 -41.96
N ARG A 71 -5.13 -8.44 -41.88
CA ARG A 71 -4.18 -8.62 -42.99
C ARG A 71 -4.81 -9.50 -44.08
N PRO A 72 -5.11 -8.97 -45.29
CA PRO A 72 -5.68 -9.80 -46.35
C PRO A 72 -4.68 -10.89 -46.71
N HIS A 73 -5.09 -12.14 -46.60
CA HIS A 73 -4.38 -13.27 -47.20
C HIS A 73 -4.46 -13.12 -48.72
N LEU A 74 -3.50 -12.40 -49.31
CA LEU A 74 -3.29 -12.42 -50.75
C LEU A 74 -2.90 -13.87 -51.13
N ARG A 75 -3.87 -14.60 -51.68
CA ARG A 75 -3.66 -15.78 -52.50
C ARG A 75 -3.50 -15.37 -53.95
#